data_AF-A0AB36RJP4-F1
#
_entry.id   AF-A0AB36RJP4-F1
#
_cell.length_a   1.000
_cell.length_b   1.000
_cell.length_c   1.000
_cell.angle_alpha   90.00
_cell.angle_beta   90.00
_cell.angle_gamma   90.00
#
_symmetry.space_group_name_H-M   'P 1'
#
loop_
_entity.id
_entity.type
_entity.pdbx_description
1 polymer ?
#
loop_
_entity_poly.entity_id
_entity_poly.type
_entity_poly.pdbx_seq_one_letter_code
_entity_poly.pdbx_strand_id
1 'polypeptide(L)'
;MTVTQTTVVEEPTGPENTASDNAAPESTASESATPPAQQTQDNADACAQLPKDPREAYPSGTAPGRMPADDGSDFNYWIEDIDNAYDPCAPLSWIIFRGSLGDEHRPAGTGASIADGLALYVNGAPAQDMAAVDKIESVVPTPDGGVDLAWGERTGATAEGITAHYTVHLLNDGGAVVPVSGSIDEFNRWWNYPVHYLLGTYD
;
A
#
# COMPACT_ATOMS: atom_id res chain seq x y z
N MET A 1 55.02 6.85 -31.99
CA MET A 1 54.53 6.92 -33.38
C MET A 1 53.11 7.47 -33.32
N THR A 2 52.95 8.70 -33.80
CA THR A 2 51.67 9.39 -34.03
C THR A 2 51.06 8.88 -35.32
N VAL A 3 49.73 8.66 -35.39
CA VAL A 3 48.88 9.13 -36.50
C VAL A 3 47.42 9.27 -36.01
N THR A 4 46.89 10.47 -36.17
CA THR A 4 45.47 10.89 -36.14
C THR A 4 44.81 10.59 -37.48
N GLN A 5 43.51 10.23 -37.55
CA GLN A 5 42.68 10.67 -38.67
C GLN A 5 41.17 10.68 -38.37
N THR A 6 40.57 11.84 -38.60
CA THR A 6 39.13 12.17 -38.72
C THR A 6 38.76 12.15 -40.20
N THR A 7 37.55 11.68 -40.57
CA THR A 7 36.85 12.18 -41.76
C THR A 7 35.32 12.07 -41.62
N VAL A 8 34.63 13.15 -42.00
CA VAL A 8 33.18 13.34 -42.17
C VAL A 8 32.86 13.25 -43.70
N VAL A 9 31.58 13.15 -44.07
CA VAL A 9 30.86 13.69 -45.28
C VAL A 9 29.88 12.61 -45.81
N GLU A 10 28.55 12.72 -45.69
CA GLU A 10 27.51 13.58 -46.34
C GLU A 10 26.77 12.83 -47.48
N GLU A 11 25.49 13.18 -47.64
CA GLU A 11 24.37 12.58 -48.40
C GLU A 11 24.57 12.42 -49.94
N PRO A 12 23.64 11.71 -50.61
CA PRO A 12 23.01 12.32 -51.79
C PRO A 12 21.48 12.13 -51.92
N THR A 13 20.75 13.25 -51.88
CA THR A 13 19.82 13.80 -52.90
C THR A 13 19.15 12.90 -53.98
N GLY A 14 17.80 12.87 -53.94
CA GLY A 14 16.81 13.08 -55.05
C GLY A 14 16.70 12.12 -56.26
N PRO A 15 15.62 12.17 -57.11
CA PRO A 15 14.66 13.28 -57.28
C PRO A 15 13.14 12.93 -57.36
N GLU A 16 12.39 14.01 -57.53
CA GLU A 16 10.95 14.35 -57.63
C GLU A 16 10.03 13.57 -58.60
N ASN A 17 8.71 13.58 -58.31
CA ASN A 17 7.53 13.96 -59.15
C ASN A 17 6.25 13.25 -58.63
N THR A 18 5.02 13.79 -58.55
CA THR A 18 4.36 15.01 -59.07
C THR A 18 3.08 15.25 -58.23
N ALA A 19 2.63 16.51 -58.19
CA ALA A 19 1.38 16.98 -57.58
C ALA A 19 0.10 16.37 -58.18
N SER A 20 -0.98 16.34 -57.39
CA SER A 20 -2.34 16.50 -57.91
C SER A 20 -3.24 17.20 -56.89
N ASP A 21 -3.84 18.29 -57.36
CA ASP A 21 -4.94 19.07 -56.79
C ASP A 21 -6.17 18.21 -56.46
N ASN A 22 -6.94 18.62 -55.46
CA ASN A 22 -8.34 19.06 -55.61
C ASN A 22 -9.28 18.75 -54.42
N ALA A 23 -10.07 19.76 -54.06
CA ALA A 23 -11.40 19.74 -53.44
C ALA A 23 -11.60 19.32 -51.97
N ALA A 24 -11.99 20.32 -51.15
CA ALA A 24 -12.81 20.13 -49.95
C ALA A 24 -14.26 19.76 -50.33
N PRO A 25 -14.96 19.04 -49.44
CA PRO A 25 -16.27 19.53 -49.00
C PRO A 25 -16.49 19.44 -47.48
N GLU A 26 -17.58 20.09 -47.07
CA GLU A 26 -18.04 20.45 -45.73
C GLU A 26 -18.37 19.28 -44.76
N SER A 27 -18.24 19.61 -43.48
CA SER A 27 -19.16 19.36 -42.35
C SER A 27 -19.83 17.98 -42.21
N THR A 28 -19.40 17.24 -41.19
CA THR A 28 -20.30 16.51 -40.30
C THR A 28 -19.88 16.74 -38.85
N ALA A 29 -20.77 17.38 -38.09
CA ALA A 29 -20.76 17.32 -36.64
C ALA A 29 -20.98 15.87 -36.21
N SER A 30 -20.13 15.36 -35.33
CA SER A 30 -20.39 14.12 -34.61
C SER A 30 -20.04 14.33 -33.14
N GLU A 31 -21.09 14.58 -32.38
CA GLU A 31 -21.34 14.07 -31.04
C GLU A 31 -20.16 14.10 -30.05
N SER A 32 -20.16 15.13 -29.19
CA SER A 32 -19.53 15.06 -27.88
C SER A 32 -20.02 13.81 -27.16
N ALA A 33 -19.19 12.78 -27.09
CA ALA A 33 -19.37 11.67 -26.19
C ALA A 33 -19.22 12.20 -24.75
N THR A 34 -20.35 12.47 -24.10
CA THR A 34 -20.40 12.63 -22.65
C THR A 34 -19.85 11.34 -22.02
N PRO A 35 -18.82 11.39 -21.16
CA PRO A 35 -18.38 10.21 -20.42
C PRO A 35 -19.55 9.68 -19.58
N PRO A 36 -19.72 8.36 -19.42
CA PRO A 36 -20.82 7.82 -18.65
C PRO A 36 -20.69 8.24 -17.17
N ALA A 37 -21.44 9.26 -16.76
CA ALA A 37 -21.53 9.72 -15.38
C ALA A 37 -22.33 8.77 -14.47
N GLN A 38 -22.45 7.48 -14.84
CA GLN A 38 -23.28 6.51 -14.14
C GLN A 38 -22.49 5.50 -13.30
N GLN A 39 -21.16 5.48 -13.36
CA GLN A 39 -20.34 4.62 -12.47
C GLN A 39 -20.03 5.25 -11.11
N THR A 40 -20.22 6.56 -10.95
CA THR A 40 -19.82 7.27 -9.73
C THR A 40 -20.86 7.19 -8.62
N GLN A 41 -22.13 6.92 -8.95
CA GLN A 41 -23.23 6.91 -7.97
C GLN A 41 -23.52 5.52 -7.40
N ASP A 42 -23.41 4.46 -8.20
CA ASP A 42 -23.53 3.06 -7.71
C ASP A 42 -22.32 2.64 -6.84
N ASN A 43 -21.16 3.30 -6.96
CA ASN A 43 -19.99 3.02 -6.12
C ASN A 43 -20.04 3.68 -4.73
N ALA A 44 -20.81 4.77 -4.56
CA ALA A 44 -20.85 5.47 -3.28
C ALA A 44 -21.56 4.63 -2.20
N ASP A 45 -22.65 3.94 -2.57
CA ASP A 45 -23.35 3.02 -1.67
C ASP A 45 -22.53 1.73 -1.42
N ALA A 46 -21.74 1.28 -2.41
CA ALA A 46 -20.85 0.12 -2.28
C ALA A 46 -19.72 0.34 -1.24
N CYS A 47 -19.25 1.59 -1.08
CA CYS A 47 -18.26 1.95 -0.05
C CYS A 47 -18.89 2.21 1.33
N ALA A 48 -20.21 2.39 1.41
CA ALA A 48 -20.89 2.72 2.66
C ALA A 48 -21.26 1.49 3.48
N GLN A 49 -21.58 0.36 2.84
CA GLN A 49 -22.04 -0.85 3.52
C GLN A 49 -21.36 -2.09 2.97
N LEU A 50 -20.38 -2.60 3.73
CA LEU A 50 -19.66 -3.82 3.42
C LEU A 50 -20.08 -4.95 4.38
N PRO A 51 -20.31 -6.16 3.88
CA PRO A 51 -20.37 -7.33 4.75
C PRO A 51 -19.04 -7.49 5.51
N LYS A 52 -19.10 -7.63 6.84
CA LYS A 52 -17.92 -7.69 7.74
C LYS A 52 -17.00 -6.47 7.63
N ASP A 53 -17.58 -5.28 7.74
CA ASP A 53 -16.85 -4.01 7.66
C ASP A 53 -15.77 -3.88 8.76
N PRO A 54 -14.48 -3.71 8.41
CA PRO A 54 -13.40 -3.49 9.37
C PRO A 54 -13.63 -2.32 10.32
N ARG A 55 -14.43 -1.32 9.96
CA ARG A 55 -14.78 -0.18 10.82
C ARG A 55 -15.61 -0.60 12.03
N GLU A 56 -16.42 -1.65 11.89
CA GLU A 56 -17.22 -2.21 12.98
C GLU A 56 -16.42 -3.19 13.82
N ALA A 57 -15.59 -4.02 13.18
CA ALA A 57 -14.75 -5.01 13.87
C ALA A 57 -13.60 -4.36 14.65
N TYR A 58 -13.06 -3.25 14.14
CA TYR A 58 -11.88 -2.55 14.68
C TYR A 58 -12.12 -1.05 14.84
N PRO A 59 -13.05 -0.60 15.70
CA PRO A 59 -13.25 0.83 15.92
C PRO A 59 -12.01 1.47 16.55
N SER A 60 -11.65 2.69 16.13
CA SER A 60 -10.53 3.42 16.74
C SER A 60 -10.72 3.62 18.24
N GLY A 61 -9.63 3.58 19.00
CA GLY A 61 -9.67 3.75 20.46
C GLY A 61 -10.14 2.51 21.23
N THR A 62 -10.19 1.33 20.59
CA THR A 62 -10.69 0.09 21.22
C THR A 62 -9.63 -1.00 21.33
N ALA A 63 -9.85 -1.93 22.25
CA ALA A 63 -9.01 -3.10 22.51
C ALA A 63 -9.85 -4.39 22.37
N PRO A 64 -10.21 -4.80 21.15
CA PRO A 64 -11.15 -5.92 20.93
C PRO A 64 -10.56 -7.30 21.30
N GLY A 65 -9.28 -7.36 21.64
CA GLY A 65 -8.64 -8.55 22.22
C GLY A 65 -7.60 -9.16 21.30
N ARG A 66 -7.70 -10.48 21.10
CA ARG A 66 -6.64 -11.32 20.53
C ARG A 66 -6.80 -11.50 19.01
N MET A 67 -5.69 -11.43 18.27
CA MET A 67 -5.53 -11.95 16.92
C MET A 67 -4.58 -13.18 16.94
N PRO A 68 -5.06 -14.36 16.53
CA PRO A 68 -4.19 -15.52 16.37
C PRO A 68 -3.13 -15.33 15.28
N ALA A 69 -1.98 -15.97 15.44
CA ALA A 69 -1.02 -16.11 14.35
C ALA A 69 -1.56 -17.05 13.27
N ASP A 70 -1.26 -16.73 12.01
CA ASP A 70 -1.69 -17.50 10.84
C ASP A 70 -0.93 -18.83 10.66
N ASP A 71 0.26 -18.93 11.23
CA ASP A 71 1.11 -20.12 11.25
C ASP A 71 0.63 -21.21 12.24
N GLY A 72 -0.43 -20.94 13.00
CA GLY A 72 -1.00 -21.85 14.00
C GLY A 72 -0.16 -21.97 15.26
N SER A 73 0.86 -21.13 15.45
CA SER A 73 1.62 -21.05 16.68
C SER A 73 0.80 -20.41 17.81
N ASP A 74 1.26 -20.60 19.05
CA ASP A 74 0.68 -19.95 20.22
C ASP A 74 1.17 -18.50 20.40
N PHE A 75 1.92 -17.93 19.44
CA PHE A 75 2.40 -16.55 19.50
C PHE A 75 1.34 -15.59 18.97
N ASN A 76 0.37 -15.23 19.80
CA ASN A 76 -0.77 -14.39 19.43
C ASN A 76 -0.42 -12.89 19.55
N TYR A 77 -1.14 -12.04 18.82
CA TYR A 77 -1.11 -10.59 18.99
C TYR A 77 -2.29 -10.11 19.83
N TRP A 78 -2.03 -9.31 20.86
CA TRP A 78 -3.04 -8.72 21.73
C TRP A 78 -3.19 -7.24 21.43
N ILE A 79 -4.38 -6.84 21.02
CA ILE A 79 -4.72 -5.47 20.64
C ILE A 79 -5.04 -4.66 21.90
N GLU A 80 -4.31 -3.57 22.11
CA GLU A 80 -4.48 -2.64 23.22
C GLU A 80 -5.10 -1.31 22.78
N ASP A 81 -4.90 -0.91 21.53
CA ASP A 81 -5.51 0.27 20.92
C ASP A 81 -5.56 0.14 19.39
N ILE A 82 -6.43 0.90 18.74
CA ILE A 82 -6.61 0.90 17.28
C ILE A 82 -6.65 2.33 16.75
N ASP A 83 -5.92 2.56 15.66
CA ASP A 83 -6.10 3.71 14.78
C ASP A 83 -6.59 3.23 13.42
N ASN A 84 -7.89 3.38 13.18
CA ASN A 84 -8.56 2.91 11.99
C ASN A 84 -8.74 4.07 10.99
N ALA A 85 -7.99 4.01 9.90
CA ALA A 85 -8.12 4.88 8.74
C ALA A 85 -8.60 4.10 7.51
N TYR A 86 -9.35 3.02 7.73
CA TYR A 86 -9.92 2.20 6.67
C TYR A 86 -10.94 3.02 5.87
N ASP A 87 -10.71 3.07 4.57
CA ASP A 87 -11.61 3.65 3.57
C ASP A 87 -11.68 2.66 2.40
N PRO A 88 -12.85 2.02 2.18
CA PRO A 88 -13.01 1.08 1.09
C PRO A 88 -13.01 1.72 -0.30
N CYS A 89 -13.18 3.04 -0.37
CA CYS A 89 -13.16 3.82 -1.60
C CYS A 89 -11.75 4.36 -1.94
N ALA A 90 -10.79 4.29 -1.01
CA ALA A 90 -9.43 4.70 -1.25
C ALA A 90 -8.62 3.60 -1.98
N PRO A 91 -7.71 3.95 -2.90
CA PRO A 91 -6.83 2.96 -3.54
C PRO A 91 -6.00 2.17 -2.52
N LEU A 92 -5.54 2.85 -1.47
CA LEU A 92 -4.94 2.29 -0.27
C LEU A 92 -5.58 2.90 0.98
N SER A 93 -5.87 2.05 1.95
CA SER A 93 -6.24 2.45 3.31
C SER A 93 -5.65 1.48 4.34
N TRP A 94 -5.75 1.80 5.63
CA TRP A 94 -5.04 1.04 6.66
C TRP A 94 -5.73 1.02 8.01
N ILE A 95 -5.33 0.06 8.83
CA ILE A 95 -5.59 0.04 10.27
C ILE A 95 -4.26 -0.21 10.97
N ILE A 96 -3.93 0.63 11.94
CA ILE A 96 -2.81 0.41 12.85
C ILE A 96 -3.37 -0.19 14.14
N PHE A 97 -2.78 -1.29 14.56
CA PHE A 97 -3.03 -1.90 15.85
C PHE A 97 -1.85 -1.54 16.76
N ARG A 98 -2.13 -1.09 17.98
CA ARG A 98 -1.12 -0.96 19.03
C ARG A 98 -1.31 -2.11 20.00
N GLY A 99 -0.23 -2.71 20.46
CA GLY A 99 -0.37 -3.87 21.33
C GLY A 99 0.91 -4.58 21.68
N SER A 100 0.77 -5.89 21.87
CA SER A 100 1.88 -6.73 22.25
C SER A 100 1.65 -8.20 21.89
N LEU A 101 2.76 -8.91 21.72
CA LEU A 101 2.77 -10.35 21.54
C LEU A 101 2.49 -11.07 22.87
N GLY A 102 1.88 -12.24 22.78
CA GLY A 102 1.51 -13.05 23.93
C GLY A 102 1.20 -14.49 23.57
N ASP A 103 0.75 -15.24 24.57
CA ASP A 103 0.20 -16.57 24.38
C ASP A 103 -1.33 -16.49 24.11
N GLU A 104 -1.98 -17.63 23.93
CA GLU A 104 -3.43 -17.72 23.76
C GLU A 104 -4.23 -17.06 24.90
N HIS A 105 -3.68 -16.99 26.10
CA HIS A 105 -4.41 -16.54 27.29
C HIS A 105 -4.15 -15.08 27.65
N ARG A 106 -2.99 -14.53 27.30
CA ARG A 106 -2.61 -13.17 27.71
C ARG A 106 -1.42 -12.59 26.93
N PRO A 107 -1.27 -11.25 26.94
CA PRO A 107 -0.02 -10.60 26.58
C PRO A 107 1.16 -11.14 27.40
N ALA A 108 2.35 -11.21 26.77
CA ALA A 108 3.55 -11.66 27.47
C ALA A 108 3.96 -10.70 28.60
N GLY A 109 3.65 -9.40 28.47
CA GLY A 109 3.88 -8.38 29.50
C GLY A 109 5.35 -7.96 29.64
N THR A 110 6.13 -8.07 28.56
CA THR A 110 7.55 -7.68 28.54
C THR A 110 7.77 -6.51 27.59
N GLY A 111 8.82 -5.71 27.81
CA GLY A 111 9.17 -4.65 26.87
C GLY A 111 9.51 -5.17 25.46
N ALA A 112 10.01 -6.42 25.37
CA ALA A 112 10.38 -7.06 24.12
C ALA A 112 9.17 -7.57 23.32
N SER A 113 8.01 -7.74 23.96
CA SER A 113 6.78 -8.16 23.29
C SER A 113 5.94 -6.99 22.78
N ILE A 114 6.29 -5.74 23.09
CA ILE A 114 5.56 -4.56 22.60
C ILE A 114 5.83 -4.41 21.10
N ALA A 115 4.77 -4.45 20.31
CA ALA A 115 4.79 -4.35 18.86
C ALA A 115 3.52 -3.65 18.38
N ASP A 116 3.64 -2.95 17.26
CA ASP A 116 2.49 -2.46 16.52
C ASP A 116 2.16 -3.43 15.39
N GLY A 117 0.91 -3.39 14.93
CA GLY A 117 0.43 -4.12 13.76
C GLY A 117 -0.01 -3.17 12.67
N LEU A 118 0.23 -3.53 11.41
CA LEU A 118 -0.29 -2.82 10.25
C LEU A 118 -1.09 -3.78 9.36
N ALA A 119 -2.35 -3.43 9.11
CA ALA A 119 -3.14 -4.00 8.03
C ALA A 119 -3.31 -2.96 6.94
N LEU A 120 -2.95 -3.33 5.70
CA LEU A 120 -3.17 -2.51 4.51
C LEU A 120 -4.32 -3.10 3.72
N TYR A 121 -5.14 -2.23 3.16
CA TYR A 121 -6.29 -2.58 2.34
C TYR A 121 -6.13 -1.93 0.98
N VAL A 122 -6.33 -2.73 -0.07
CA VAL A 122 -6.29 -2.30 -1.46
C VAL A 122 -7.72 -2.29 -1.98
N ASN A 123 -8.24 -1.11 -2.33
CA ASN A 123 -9.63 -0.95 -2.79
C ASN A 123 -10.64 -1.63 -1.84
N GLY A 124 -10.44 -1.47 -0.52
CA GLY A 124 -11.30 -2.05 0.52
C GLY A 124 -11.07 -3.52 0.87
N ALA A 125 -10.30 -4.29 0.08
CA ALA A 125 -9.93 -5.67 0.40
C ALA A 125 -8.61 -5.72 1.19
N PRO A 126 -8.46 -6.60 2.20
CA PRO A 126 -7.18 -6.75 2.89
C PRO A 126 -6.11 -7.22 1.89
N ALA A 127 -4.95 -6.56 1.91
CA ALA A 127 -3.80 -6.97 1.10
C ALA A 127 -3.24 -8.31 1.56
N GLN A 128 -3.23 -8.52 2.88
CA GLN A 128 -2.89 -9.75 3.59
C GLN A 128 -3.36 -9.60 5.06
N ASP A 129 -3.14 -10.63 5.87
CA ASP A 129 -3.29 -10.55 7.33
C ASP A 129 -2.33 -9.52 7.95
N MET A 130 -2.60 -9.12 9.18
CA MET A 130 -1.87 -8.03 9.82
C MET A 130 -0.39 -8.39 10.03
N ALA A 131 0.51 -7.50 9.62
CA ALA A 131 1.95 -7.64 9.82
C ALA A 131 2.39 -6.88 11.08
N ALA A 132 3.08 -7.55 11.99
CA ALA A 132 3.60 -6.93 13.21
C ALA A 132 5.01 -6.35 12.99
N VAL A 133 5.27 -5.19 13.61
CA VAL A 133 6.57 -4.50 13.61
C VAL A 133 6.81 -3.89 14.99
N ASP A 134 8.05 -3.53 15.33
CA ASP A 134 8.31 -2.95 16.66
C ASP A 134 7.56 -1.63 16.90
N LYS A 135 7.47 -0.77 15.89
CA LYS A 135 6.72 0.49 15.98
C LYS A 135 6.31 1.05 14.61
N ILE A 136 5.03 1.36 14.45
CA ILE A 136 4.53 2.24 13.39
C ILE A 136 4.61 3.68 13.88
N GLU A 137 5.33 4.52 13.15
CA GLU A 137 5.58 5.92 13.50
C GLU A 137 4.60 6.86 12.82
N SER A 138 4.33 6.64 11.53
CA SER A 138 3.29 7.38 10.80
C SER A 138 2.84 6.62 9.56
N VAL A 139 1.58 6.82 9.19
CA VAL A 139 1.00 6.38 7.92
C VAL A 139 0.20 7.56 7.38
N VAL A 140 0.57 8.06 6.20
CA VAL A 140 0.01 9.30 5.63
C VAL A 140 -0.43 9.05 4.19
N PRO A 141 -1.66 9.39 3.81
CA PRO A 141 -2.10 9.22 2.43
C PRO A 141 -1.44 10.26 1.52
N THR A 142 -1.14 9.89 0.29
CA THR A 142 -0.48 10.76 -0.68
C THR A 142 -1.40 11.12 -1.88
N PRO A 143 -1.13 12.23 -2.59
CA PRO A 143 -2.02 12.69 -3.68
C PRO A 143 -2.14 11.75 -4.88
N ASP A 144 -1.18 10.85 -5.06
CA ASP A 144 -1.17 9.82 -6.10
C ASP A 144 -1.94 8.55 -5.71
N GLY A 145 -2.66 8.58 -4.58
CA GLY A 145 -3.44 7.46 -4.08
C GLY A 145 -2.60 6.44 -3.31
N GLY A 146 -1.35 6.77 -3.04
CA GLY A 146 -0.44 5.98 -2.22
C GLY A 146 -0.50 6.29 -0.73
N VAL A 147 0.50 5.76 -0.03
CA VAL A 147 0.73 5.98 1.39
C VAL A 147 2.23 6.12 1.65
N ASP A 148 2.61 7.14 2.40
CA ASP A 148 3.92 7.25 3.03
C ASP A 148 3.87 6.59 4.42
N LEU A 149 4.65 5.53 4.58
CA LEU A 149 4.78 4.77 5.82
C LEU A 149 6.14 5.02 6.44
N ALA A 150 6.15 5.32 7.75
CA ALA A 150 7.35 5.35 8.58
C ALA A 150 7.22 4.35 9.73
N TRP A 151 8.28 3.58 9.97
CA TRP A 151 8.33 2.60 11.04
C TRP A 151 9.72 2.55 11.67
N GLY A 152 9.76 2.06 12.90
CA GLY A 152 10.99 1.88 13.65
C GLY A 152 11.18 0.43 14.07
N GLU A 153 12.45 0.03 14.18
CA GLU A 153 12.86 -1.30 14.66
C GLU A 153 13.93 -1.20 15.75
N ARG A 154 13.95 -2.22 16.60
CA ARG A 154 14.99 -2.49 17.59
C ARG A 154 16.09 -3.29 16.90
N THR A 155 17.29 -2.72 16.80
CA THR A 155 18.45 -3.42 16.22
C THR A 155 19.43 -3.97 17.27
N GLY A 156 19.19 -3.67 18.54
CA GLY A 156 20.03 -4.04 19.67
C GLY A 156 19.22 -4.57 20.85
N ALA A 157 19.71 -4.31 22.06
CA ALA A 157 18.98 -4.72 23.26
C ALA A 157 17.68 -3.93 23.42
N THR A 158 16.62 -4.55 23.96
CA THR A 158 15.31 -3.91 24.16
C THR A 158 15.40 -2.58 24.94
N ALA A 159 16.35 -2.47 25.88
CA ALA A 159 16.56 -1.27 26.69
C ALA A 159 17.07 -0.06 25.89
N GLU A 160 17.63 -0.28 24.70
CA GLU A 160 18.06 0.79 23.78
C GLU A 160 16.87 1.41 23.05
N GLY A 161 15.71 0.74 23.06
CA GLY A 161 14.51 1.19 22.39
C GLY A 161 14.58 1.01 20.87
N ILE A 162 13.81 1.82 20.16
CA ILE A 162 13.82 1.89 18.70
C ILE A 162 15.07 2.65 18.27
N THR A 163 15.93 2.00 17.48
CA THR A 163 17.23 2.54 17.06
C THR A 163 17.39 2.63 15.54
N ALA A 164 16.60 1.88 14.78
CA ALA A 164 16.49 2.04 13.34
C ALA A 164 15.13 2.65 12.98
N HIS A 165 15.13 3.52 11.98
CA HIS A 165 13.95 4.22 11.48
C HIS A 165 13.97 4.17 9.96
N TYR A 166 12.83 3.84 9.38
CA TYR A 166 12.68 3.59 7.95
C TYR A 166 11.45 4.32 7.43
N THR A 167 11.48 4.64 6.14
CA THR A 167 10.37 5.25 5.43
C THR A 167 10.20 4.61 4.07
N VAL A 168 8.97 4.34 3.65
CA VAL A 168 8.65 3.77 2.34
C VAL A 168 7.43 4.46 1.76
N HIS A 169 7.45 4.69 0.45
CA HIS A 169 6.30 5.13 -0.30
C HIS A 169 5.65 3.91 -0.97
N LEU A 170 4.37 3.67 -0.70
CA LEU A 170 3.61 2.52 -1.16
C LEU A 170 2.54 2.96 -2.16
N LEU A 171 2.37 2.17 -3.23
CA LEU A 171 1.28 2.32 -4.19
C LEU A 171 0.47 1.03 -4.32
N ASN A 172 -0.76 1.18 -4.78
CA ASN A 172 -1.53 0.07 -5.34
C ASN A 172 -1.09 -0.14 -6.80
N ASP A 173 -0.53 -1.31 -7.10
CA ASP A 173 -0.31 -1.76 -8.47
C ASP A 173 -1.01 -3.09 -8.71
N GLY A 174 -1.99 -3.09 -9.60
CA GLY A 174 -2.71 -4.31 -9.99
C GLY A 174 -3.45 -5.04 -8.86
N GLY A 175 -3.80 -4.35 -7.77
CA GLY A 175 -4.43 -4.97 -6.60
C GLY A 175 -3.46 -5.42 -5.51
N ALA A 176 -2.16 -5.12 -5.65
CA ALA A 176 -1.14 -5.40 -4.65
C ALA A 176 -0.54 -4.11 -4.08
N VAL A 177 -0.07 -4.18 -2.83
CA VAL A 177 0.76 -3.13 -2.24
C VAL A 177 2.18 -3.28 -2.77
N VAL A 178 2.69 -2.23 -3.42
CA VAL A 178 4.05 -2.22 -3.99
C VAL A 178 4.85 -1.05 -3.40
N PRO A 179 6.03 -1.32 -2.81
CA PRO A 179 6.95 -0.26 -2.41
C PRO A 179 7.68 0.31 -3.64
N VAL A 180 7.56 1.62 -3.86
CA VAL A 180 8.11 2.28 -5.06
C VAL A 180 9.28 3.22 -4.77
N SER A 181 9.46 3.65 -3.52
CA SER A 181 10.65 4.39 -3.09
C SER A 181 10.89 4.30 -1.58
N GLY A 182 12.09 4.69 -1.12
CA GLY A 182 12.49 4.63 0.28
C GLY A 182 13.20 3.33 0.65
N SER A 183 12.95 2.83 1.86
CA SER A 183 13.51 1.61 2.45
C SER A 183 12.79 0.36 1.94
N ILE A 184 12.90 0.10 0.63
CA ILE A 184 12.20 -0.99 -0.06
C ILE A 184 12.63 -2.36 0.45
N ASP A 185 13.92 -2.58 0.65
CA ASP A 185 14.45 -3.88 1.07
C ASP A 185 14.00 -4.22 2.49
N GLU A 186 14.02 -3.24 3.40
CA GLU A 186 13.54 -3.42 4.77
C GLU A 186 12.03 -3.61 4.82
N PHE A 187 11.26 -2.85 4.03
CA PHE A 187 9.83 -3.06 3.91
C PHE A 187 9.53 -4.49 3.44
N ASN A 188 10.15 -4.93 2.34
CA ASN A 188 9.92 -6.28 1.82
C ASN A 188 10.35 -7.38 2.79
N ARG A 189 11.44 -7.18 3.54
CA ARG A 189 11.88 -8.14 4.56
C ARG A 189 10.85 -8.29 5.68
N TRP A 190 10.27 -7.18 6.15
CA TRP A 190 9.26 -7.17 7.20
C TRP A 190 7.88 -7.61 6.71
N TRP A 191 7.40 -7.01 5.61
CA TRP A 191 6.06 -7.25 5.05
C TRP A 191 5.84 -8.71 4.63
N ASN A 192 6.90 -9.36 4.13
CA ASN A 192 6.88 -10.76 3.73
C ASN A 192 7.43 -11.71 4.81
N TYR A 193 7.53 -11.26 6.06
CA TYR A 193 7.92 -12.14 7.16
C TYR A 193 6.90 -13.29 7.29
N PRO A 194 7.29 -14.55 7.58
CA PRO A 194 6.40 -15.70 7.46
C PRO A 194 5.25 -15.80 8.46
N VAL A 195 5.09 -14.83 9.36
CA VAL A 195 4.07 -14.86 10.42
C VAL A 195 3.27 -13.57 10.35
N HIS A 196 1.97 -13.72 10.18
CA HIS A 196 0.98 -12.66 10.19
C HIS A 196 -0.11 -12.98 11.23
N TYR A 197 -1.00 -12.03 11.45
CA TYR A 197 -2.03 -12.11 12.48
C TYR A 197 -3.41 -11.94 11.87
N LEU A 198 -4.27 -12.93 12.11
CA LEU A 198 -5.54 -13.10 11.40
C LEU A 198 -6.47 -11.89 11.61
N LEU A 199 -6.85 -11.25 10.50
CA LEU A 199 -7.80 -10.14 10.49
C LEU A 199 -9.25 -10.63 10.63
N GLY A 200 -9.65 -10.89 11.87
CA GLY A 200 -11.01 -11.34 12.19
C GLY A 200 -11.23 -12.77 11.71
N THR A 201 -12.19 -13.48 12.31
CA THR A 201 -12.45 -14.85 11.87
C THR A 201 -13.14 -14.81 10.51
N TYR A 202 -12.44 -15.33 9.50
CA TYR A 202 -13.05 -15.71 8.23
C TYR A 202 -14.05 -16.85 8.46
N ASP A 203 -15.25 -16.50 8.94
CA ASP A 203 -16.42 -17.39 8.92
C ASP A 203 -16.96 -17.56 7.48
#